data_AF-A0AAU7NH92-F1
#
_entry.id   AF-A0AAU7NH92-F1
#
_cell.length_a   1.000
_cell.length_b   1.000
_cell.length_c   1.000
_cell.angle_alpha   90.00
_cell.angle_beta   90.00
_cell.angle_gamma   90.00
#
_symmetry.space_group_name_H-M   'P 1'
#
loop_
_entity.id
_entity.type
_entity.pdbx_description
1 polymer ?
#
loop_
_entity_poly.entity_id
_entity_poly.type
_entity_poly.pdbx_seq_one_letter_code
_entity_poly.pdbx_strand_id
1 'polypeptide(L)'
;MLTRRLIPFLLLLPLTSQAISMPASDMQESEKIKYMQKMSGTDHSRLAAFVQADQSFTQWCGRSATVSDLKRISRQDGFTMLYERLSSGQAQGMTQTKTLLVKDNPKFCKG
;
A
#
# COMPACT_ATOMS: atom_id res chain seq x y z
N MET A 1 -25.99 -28.57 -56.79
CA MET A 1 -26.89 -29.05 -55.72
C MET A 1 -26.08 -29.39 -54.49
N LEU A 2 -26.60 -28.99 -53.32
CA LEU A 2 -26.32 -29.46 -51.95
C LEU A 2 -24.91 -29.23 -51.33
N THR A 3 -24.81 -28.07 -50.69
CA THR A 3 -24.38 -27.85 -49.30
C THR A 3 -23.69 -29.01 -48.56
N ARG A 4 -22.42 -28.83 -48.20
CA ARG A 4 -21.76 -29.57 -47.12
C ARG A 4 -21.37 -28.59 -46.02
N ARG A 5 -22.26 -28.43 -45.03
CA ARG A 5 -21.99 -27.68 -43.81
C ARG A 5 -20.99 -28.45 -42.97
N LEU A 6 -19.78 -27.92 -42.79
CA LEU A 6 -18.87 -28.32 -41.73
C LEU A 6 -19.29 -27.54 -40.47
N ILE A 7 -19.89 -28.24 -39.51
CA ILE A 7 -20.23 -27.71 -38.19
C ILE A 7 -18.91 -27.59 -37.42
N PRO A 8 -18.43 -26.38 -37.06
CA PRO A 8 -17.35 -26.28 -36.11
C PRO A 8 -17.94 -26.63 -34.74
N PHE A 9 -17.56 -27.80 -34.23
CA PHE A 9 -17.86 -28.20 -32.87
C PHE A 9 -17.10 -27.24 -31.94
N LEU A 10 -17.78 -26.17 -31.52
CA LEU A 10 -17.30 -25.21 -30.53
C LEU A 10 -17.04 -25.98 -29.23
N LEU A 11 -15.77 -26.25 -28.96
CA LEU A 11 -15.28 -26.69 -27.65
C LEU A 11 -15.50 -25.54 -26.65
N LEU A 12 -16.71 -25.48 -26.10
CA LEU A 12 -17.05 -24.71 -24.91
C LEU A 12 -16.36 -25.37 -23.72
N LEU A 13 -15.06 -25.09 -23.55
CA LEU A 13 -14.40 -25.34 -22.28
C LEU A 13 -15.10 -24.46 -21.23
N PRO A 14 -15.62 -25.04 -20.13
CA PRO A 14 -16.10 -24.22 -19.04
C PRO A 14 -14.88 -23.48 -18.48
N LEU A 15 -14.84 -22.17 -18.69
CA LEU A 15 -14.09 -21.26 -17.84
C LEU A 15 -14.70 -21.43 -16.46
N THR A 16 -14.20 -22.39 -15.69
CA THR A 16 -14.50 -22.47 -14.27
C THR A 16 -13.93 -21.19 -13.68
N SER A 17 -14.83 -20.22 -13.49
CA SER A 17 -14.55 -19.00 -12.75
C SER A 17 -14.22 -19.44 -11.33
N GLN A 18 -12.95 -19.72 -11.08
CA GLN A 18 -12.48 -19.91 -9.73
C GLN A 18 -12.57 -18.54 -9.08
N ALA A 19 -13.58 -18.35 -8.23
CA ALA A 19 -13.63 -17.21 -7.35
C ALA A 19 -12.37 -17.25 -6.50
N ILE A 20 -11.39 -16.41 -6.84
CA ILE A 20 -10.15 -16.29 -6.09
C ILE A 20 -10.56 -15.72 -4.73
N SER A 21 -10.59 -16.60 -3.72
CA SER A 21 -10.82 -16.19 -2.35
C SER A 21 -9.60 -15.39 -1.91
N MET A 22 -9.75 -14.07 -1.82
CA MET A 22 -8.70 -13.22 -1.26
C MET A 22 -8.69 -13.42 0.26
N PRO A 23 -7.57 -13.85 0.86
CA PRO A 23 -7.47 -13.94 2.31
C PRO A 23 -7.60 -12.54 2.94
N ALA A 24 -8.06 -12.49 4.19
CA ALA A 24 -8.33 -11.23 4.89
C ALA A 24 -7.08 -10.32 5.01
N SER A 25 -5.87 -10.90 5.00
CA SER A 25 -4.60 -10.17 4.95
C SER A 25 -4.45 -9.35 3.67
N ASP A 26 -4.82 -9.93 2.52
CA ASP A 26 -4.65 -9.32 1.20
C ASP A 26 -5.66 -8.20 0.99
N MET A 27 -6.86 -8.35 1.58
CA MET A 27 -7.84 -7.26 1.64
C MET A 27 -7.32 -6.07 2.45
N GLN A 28 -6.71 -6.30 3.62
CA GLN A 28 -6.18 -5.23 4.45
C GLN A 28 -5.01 -4.50 3.76
N GLU A 29 -4.13 -5.24 3.11
CA GLU A 29 -3.02 -4.66 2.35
C GLU A 29 -3.53 -3.84 1.16
N SER A 30 -4.55 -4.34 0.44
CA SER A 30 -5.20 -3.61 -0.66
C SER A 30 -5.80 -2.28 -0.18
N GLU A 31 -6.52 -2.28 0.93
CA GLU A 31 -7.11 -1.05 1.48
C GLU A 31 -6.06 -0.05 1.94
N LYS A 32 -4.93 -0.54 2.50
CA LYS A 32 -3.79 0.29 2.84
C LYS A 32 -3.18 0.96 1.61
N ILE A 33 -2.94 0.21 0.53
CA ILE A 33 -2.42 0.74 -0.74
C ILE A 33 -3.36 1.79 -1.33
N LYS A 34 -4.67 1.49 -1.40
CA LYS A 34 -5.68 2.45 -1.88
C LYS A 34 -5.68 3.72 -1.05
N TYR A 35 -5.58 3.60 0.28
CA TYR A 35 -5.48 4.74 1.18
C TYR A 35 -4.24 5.59 0.87
N MET A 36 -3.07 4.97 0.79
CA MET A 36 -1.80 5.67 0.50
C MET A 36 -1.87 6.40 -0.84
N GLN A 37 -2.39 5.76 -1.88
CA GLN A 37 -2.57 6.38 -3.20
C GLN A 37 -3.56 7.55 -3.14
N LYS A 38 -4.73 7.35 -2.52
CA LYS A 38 -5.78 8.39 -2.40
C LYS A 38 -5.27 9.63 -1.66
N MET A 39 -4.57 9.44 -0.55
CA MET A 39 -4.07 10.55 0.26
C MET A 39 -2.88 11.28 -0.39
N SER A 40 -2.21 10.63 -1.33
CA SER A 40 -1.08 11.20 -2.07
C SER A 40 -1.52 11.91 -3.34
N GLY A 41 -2.60 11.48 -3.99
CA GLY A 41 -3.00 12.01 -5.29
C GLY A 41 -1.87 11.82 -6.31
N THR A 42 -1.40 12.92 -6.91
CA THR A 42 -0.26 12.94 -7.84
C THR A 42 1.07 13.28 -7.16
N ASP A 43 1.09 13.51 -5.85
CA ASP A 43 2.30 13.82 -5.10
C ASP A 43 3.06 12.54 -4.76
N HIS A 44 4.04 12.20 -5.59
CA HIS A 44 4.89 11.03 -5.41
C HIS A 44 5.76 11.11 -4.14
N SER A 45 6.10 12.31 -3.67
CA SER A 45 6.87 12.48 -2.44
C SER A 45 6.02 12.14 -1.21
N ARG A 46 4.74 12.52 -1.24
CA ARG A 46 3.77 12.11 -0.23
C ARG A 46 3.52 10.61 -0.23
N LEU A 47 3.41 10.00 -1.41
CA LEU A 47 3.31 8.55 -1.52
C LEU A 47 4.54 7.85 -0.95
N ALA A 48 5.74 8.33 -1.28
CA ALA A 48 6.99 7.82 -0.74
C ALA A 48 7.05 7.96 0.79
N ALA A 49 6.58 9.08 1.36
CA ALA A 49 6.48 9.26 2.81
C ALA A 49 5.55 8.23 3.46
N PHE A 50 4.40 7.94 2.86
CA PHE A 50 3.49 6.88 3.33
C PHE A 50 4.12 5.49 3.27
N VAL A 51 4.78 5.15 2.16
CA VAL A 51 5.46 3.87 1.99
C VAL A 51 6.56 3.70 3.03
N GLN A 52 7.39 4.73 3.22
CA GLN A 52 8.44 4.70 4.23
C GLN A 52 7.88 4.64 5.65
N ALA A 53 6.76 5.30 5.93
CA ALA A 53 6.08 5.18 7.22
C ALA A 53 5.53 3.77 7.48
N ASP A 54 4.95 3.11 6.46
CA ASP A 54 4.48 1.72 6.56
C ASP A 54 5.63 0.74 6.80
N GLN A 55 6.74 0.91 6.07
CA GLN A 55 7.95 0.10 6.26
C GLN A 55 8.55 0.31 7.65
N SER A 56 8.67 1.58 8.09
CA SER A 56 9.12 1.90 9.44
C SER A 56 8.17 1.40 10.51
N PHE A 57 6.87 1.35 10.26
CA PHE A 57 5.94 0.77 11.20
C PHE A 57 6.16 -0.74 11.31
N THR A 58 6.20 -1.43 10.18
CA THR A 58 6.37 -2.89 10.13
C THR A 58 7.67 -3.34 10.79
N GLN A 59 8.78 -2.70 10.45
CA GLN A 59 10.10 -3.07 10.95
C GLN A 59 10.27 -2.80 12.45
N TRP A 60 9.62 -1.77 13.02
CA TRP A 60 9.81 -1.41 14.43
C TRP A 60 8.70 -1.89 15.37
N CYS A 61 7.48 -2.07 14.87
CA CYS A 61 6.34 -2.51 15.66
C CYS A 61 6.05 -4.02 15.49
N GLY A 62 6.72 -4.70 14.56
CA GLY A 62 6.62 -6.15 14.36
C GLY A 62 5.28 -6.62 13.78
N ARG A 63 4.47 -5.70 13.24
CA ARG A 63 3.18 -5.97 12.59
C ARG A 63 2.95 -5.00 11.44
N SER A 64 2.17 -5.41 10.43
CA SER A 64 1.77 -4.51 9.34
C SER A 64 0.99 -3.31 9.88
N ALA A 65 1.19 -2.13 9.29
CA ALA A 65 0.42 -0.95 9.66
C ALA A 65 -1.01 -1.09 9.15
N THR A 66 -1.98 -0.65 9.95
CA THR A 66 -3.36 -0.49 9.46
C THR A 66 -3.53 0.87 8.78
N VAL A 67 -4.63 1.07 8.05
CA VAL A 67 -5.03 2.40 7.56
C VAL A 67 -5.15 3.40 8.73
N SER A 68 -5.61 2.96 9.89
CA SER A 68 -5.70 3.79 11.10
C SER A 68 -4.32 4.23 11.59
N ASP A 69 -3.35 3.31 11.60
CA ASP A 69 -1.95 3.61 11.94
C ASP A 69 -1.37 4.66 10.99
N LEU A 70 -1.53 4.48 9.67
CA LEU A 70 -1.03 5.45 8.68
C LEU A 70 -1.72 6.81 8.79
N LYS A 71 -3.03 6.84 9.06
CA LYS A 71 -3.78 8.07 9.32
C LYS A 71 -3.30 8.79 10.59
N ARG A 72 -2.94 8.04 11.62
CA ARG A 72 -2.36 8.59 12.85
C ARG A 72 -0.95 9.12 12.60
N ILE A 73 -0.08 8.34 11.98
CA ILE A 73 1.32 8.71 11.71
C ILE A 73 1.39 9.93 10.80
N SER A 74 0.56 10.01 9.76
CA SER A 74 0.55 11.14 8.82
C SER A 74 0.13 12.49 9.41
N ARG A 75 -0.37 12.50 10.66
CA ARG A 75 -0.69 13.73 11.41
C ARG A 75 0.42 14.18 12.35
N GLN A 76 1.51 13.42 12.44
CA GLN A 76 2.63 13.69 13.33
C GLN A 76 3.70 14.50 12.61
N ASP A 77 4.37 15.38 13.35
CA ASP A 77 5.41 16.27 12.81
C ASP A 77 6.51 15.49 12.08
N GLY A 78 6.88 14.31 12.60
CA GLY A 78 7.86 13.43 11.96
C GLY A 78 7.49 13.03 10.53
N PHE A 79 6.20 12.82 10.25
CA PHE A 79 5.74 12.53 8.90
C PHE A 79 5.80 13.77 8.00
N THR A 80 5.39 14.93 8.53
CA THR A 80 5.50 16.21 7.82
C THR A 80 6.94 16.50 7.43
N MET A 81 7.89 16.33 8.35
CA MET A 81 9.33 16.50 8.09
C MET A 81 9.86 15.49 7.06
N LEU A 82 9.42 14.23 7.14
CA LEU A 82 9.79 13.23 6.14
C LEU A 82 9.31 13.63 4.75
N TYR A 83 8.04 14.03 4.64
CA TYR A 83 7.45 14.51 3.40
C TYR A 83 8.21 15.72 2.84
N GLU A 84 8.48 16.74 3.67
CA GLU A 84 9.22 17.94 3.25
C GLU A 84 10.60 17.58 2.68
N ARG A 85 11.36 16.72 3.37
CA ARG A 85 12.66 16.25 2.87
C ARG A 85 12.55 15.55 1.53
N LEU A 86 11.63 14.60 1.40
CA LEU A 86 11.40 13.89 0.14
C LEU A 86 10.97 14.84 -0.99
N SER A 87 10.08 15.80 -0.69
CA SER A 87 9.61 16.80 -1.65
C SER A 87 10.72 17.75 -2.13
N SER A 88 11.73 17.99 -1.29
CA SER A 88 12.93 18.76 -1.62
C SER A 88 13.99 17.96 -2.40
N GLY A 89 13.71 16.71 -2.76
CA GLY A 89 14.66 15.80 -3.42
C GLY A 89 15.70 15.18 -2.47
N GLN A 90 15.57 15.39 -1.16
CA GLN A 90 16.45 14.77 -0.16
C GLN A 90 15.99 13.35 0.16
N ALA A 91 16.52 12.39 -0.60
CA ALA A 91 16.32 10.97 -0.30
C ALA A 91 16.70 10.66 1.16
N GLN A 92 15.80 10.00 1.88
CA GLN A 92 16.04 9.54 3.26
C GLN A 92 16.25 8.03 3.26
N GLY A 93 17.31 7.59 3.93
CA GLY A 93 17.50 6.17 4.25
C GLY A 93 16.66 5.76 5.46
N MET A 94 16.35 4.46 5.60
CA MET A 94 15.46 3.95 6.65
C MET A 94 15.88 4.32 8.09
N THR A 95 17.17 4.46 8.37
CA THR A 95 17.67 4.93 9.68
C THR A 95 17.28 6.39 9.97
N GLN A 96 17.34 7.25 8.96
CA GLN A 96 16.93 8.65 9.07
C GLN A 96 15.42 8.75 9.17
N THR A 97 14.69 7.99 8.36
CA THR A 97 13.23 7.85 8.42
C THR A 97 12.77 7.40 9.80
N LYS A 98 13.40 6.38 10.38
CA LYS A 98 13.14 5.96 11.77
C LYS A 98 13.34 7.12 12.74
N THR A 99 14.43 7.86 12.59
CA THR A 99 14.73 8.99 13.48
C THR A 99 13.65 10.07 13.37
N LEU A 100 13.10 10.32 12.20
CA LEU A 100 12.01 11.27 12.02
C LEU A 100 10.68 10.77 12.60
N LEU A 101 10.34 9.51 12.32
CA LEU A 101 9.01 8.98 12.64
C LEU A 101 8.88 8.44 14.06
N VAL A 102 9.96 7.89 14.61
CA VAL A 102 9.93 7.08 15.85
C VAL A 102 10.60 7.79 17.02
N LYS A 103 11.64 8.60 16.77
CA LYS A 103 12.34 9.30 17.84
C LYS A 103 11.35 10.22 18.56
N ASP A 104 11.32 10.12 19.88
CA ASP A 104 10.44 10.91 20.76
C ASP A 104 8.94 10.73 20.47
N ASN A 105 8.54 9.65 19.78
CA ASN A 105 7.16 9.32 19.46
C ASN A 105 6.71 8.04 20.18
N PRO A 106 6.36 8.12 21.48
CA PRO A 106 5.97 6.95 22.28
C PRO A 106 4.67 6.28 21.81
N LYS A 107 3.94 6.93 20.90
CA LYS A 107 2.71 6.43 20.30
C LYS A 107 2.93 5.82 18.93
N PHE A 108 4.17 5.76 18.41
CA PHE A 108 4.43 5.28 17.06
C PHE A 108 3.83 3.90 16.81
N CYS A 109 4.06 2.94 17.72
CA CYS A 109 3.48 1.59 17.68
C CYS A 109 2.16 1.43 18.44
N LYS A 110 1.61 2.50 19.03
CA LYS A 110 0.35 2.44 19.81
C LYS A 110 -0.80 2.89 18.91
N GLY A 111 -1.44 1.90 18.28
CA GLY A 111 -2.64 2.05 17.45
C GLY A 111 -3.49 0.80 17.56
#